data_AF-W1XIJ7-F1
#
_entry.id   AF-W1XIJ7-F1
#
_cell.length_a   1.000
_cell.length_b   1.000
_cell.length_c   1.000
_cell.angle_alpha   90.00
_cell.angle_beta   90.00
_cell.angle_gamma   90.00
#
_symmetry.space_group_name_H-M   'P 1'
#
loop_
_entity.id
_entity.type
_entity.pdbx_description
1 polymer ?
#
loop_
_entity_poly.entity_id
_entity_poly.type
_entity_poly.pdbx_seq_one_letter_code
_entity_poly.pdbx_strand_id
1 'polypeptide(L)'
;GSGVTITPANPQNPNAGTVSLTTEGLNNGNNQIKGVAAGTADTDAVNLGQLKKSNAQLANAIANVESETQQVGAHAAAMSALKPIQ
;
A
#
# COMPACT_ATOMS: atom_id res chain seq x y z
N GLY A 1 32.76 -0.53 13.90
CA GLY A 1 32.35 -1.52 14.92
C GLY A 1 31.34 -2.45 14.31
N SER A 2 31.27 -3.70 14.76
CA SER A 2 30.46 -4.75 14.11
C SER A 2 28.94 -4.63 14.29
N GLY A 3 28.46 -3.65 15.08
CA GLY A 3 27.04 -3.44 15.33
C GLY A 3 26.49 -4.20 16.55
N VAL A 4 25.17 -4.40 16.59
CA VAL A 4 24.44 -5.14 17.63
C VAL A 4 23.59 -6.22 16.98
N THR A 5 23.59 -7.43 17.55
CA THR A 5 22.81 -8.57 17.08
C THR A 5 22.12 -9.24 18.27
N ILE A 6 20.82 -9.55 18.11
CA ILE A 6 20.00 -10.25 19.09
C ILE A 6 19.49 -11.54 18.45
N THR A 7 20.00 -12.66 18.93
CA THR A 7 19.59 -14.00 18.48
C THR A 7 18.32 -14.43 19.20
N PRO A 8 17.31 -14.98 18.50
CA PRO A 8 16.11 -15.51 19.14
C PRO A 8 16.45 -16.64 20.12
N ALA A 9 15.72 -16.73 21.23
CA ALA A 9 15.91 -17.79 22.22
C ALA A 9 15.65 -19.20 21.66
N ASN A 10 14.76 -19.32 20.68
CA ASN A 10 14.50 -20.56 19.94
C ASN A 10 14.78 -20.35 18.45
N PRO A 11 15.99 -20.68 17.97
CA PRO A 11 16.38 -20.55 16.57
C PRO A 11 15.58 -21.43 15.61
N GLN A 12 14.87 -22.46 16.10
CA GLN A 12 14.05 -23.36 15.29
C GLN A 12 12.65 -22.82 15.00
N ASN A 13 12.23 -21.71 15.62
CA ASN A 13 10.93 -21.10 15.30
C ASN A 13 11.02 -20.42 13.91
N PRO A 14 10.26 -20.86 12.90
CA PRO A 14 10.34 -20.32 11.54
C PRO A 14 9.90 -18.85 11.46
N ASN A 15 9.19 -18.35 12.47
CA ASN A 15 8.75 -16.96 12.55
C ASN A 15 9.72 -16.06 13.33
N ALA A 16 10.77 -16.62 13.95
CA ALA A 16 11.73 -15.86 14.75
C ALA A 16 12.99 -15.56 13.95
N GLY A 17 13.10 -14.32 13.46
CA GLY A 17 14.32 -13.84 12.83
C GLY A 17 15.25 -13.13 13.82
N THR A 18 16.54 -13.13 13.53
CA THR A 18 17.54 -12.31 14.23
C THR A 18 17.25 -10.82 14.05
N VAL A 19 17.32 -10.07 15.14
CA VAL A 19 17.27 -8.60 15.09
C VAL A 19 18.70 -8.08 15.06
N SER A 20 19.02 -7.20 14.10
CA SER A 20 20.38 -6.67 13.97
C SER A 20 20.43 -5.21 13.53
N LEU A 21 21.47 -4.52 13.99
CA LEU A 21 21.88 -3.20 13.53
C LEU A 21 23.38 -3.27 13.19
N THR A 22 23.73 -3.26 11.92
CA THR A 22 25.10 -3.38 11.42
C THR A 22 25.41 -2.27 10.41
N THR A 23 26.61 -2.30 9.82
CA THR A 23 26.97 -1.39 8.71
C THR A 23 26.13 -1.61 7.46
N GLU A 24 25.41 -2.74 7.37
CA GLU A 24 24.52 -3.07 6.25
C GLU A 24 23.09 -2.56 6.48
N GLY A 25 22.77 -2.09 7.69
CA GLY A 25 21.47 -1.51 8.03
C GLY A 25 20.80 -2.17 9.24
N LEU A 26 19.47 -2.07 9.28
CA LEU A 26 18.62 -2.56 10.36
C LEU A 26 17.73 -3.70 9.86
N ASN A 27 17.76 -4.83 10.57
CA ASN A 27 16.83 -5.94 10.37
C ASN A 27 16.03 -6.18 11.65
N ASN A 28 14.68 -6.17 11.56
CA ASN A 28 13.79 -6.37 12.70
C ASN A 28 13.38 -7.84 12.92
N GLY A 29 14.04 -8.79 12.26
CA GLY A 29 13.87 -10.22 12.53
C GLY A 29 12.45 -10.73 12.31
N ASN A 30 11.79 -10.29 11.24
CA ASN A 30 10.39 -10.60 10.91
C ASN A 30 9.33 -10.11 11.92
N ASN A 31 9.70 -9.25 12.87
CA ASN A 31 8.76 -8.66 13.81
C ASN A 31 8.03 -7.45 13.20
N GLN A 32 6.80 -7.22 13.66
CA GLN A 32 6.10 -5.96 13.38
C GLN A 32 6.80 -4.80 14.10
N ILE A 33 6.96 -3.68 13.39
CA ILE A 33 7.38 -2.42 13.98
C ILE A 33 6.12 -1.67 14.43
N LYS A 34 5.92 -1.56 15.74
CA LYS A 34 4.77 -0.86 16.34
C LYS A 34 5.19 0.54 16.78
N GLY A 35 4.22 1.45 16.88
CA GLY A 35 4.47 2.82 17.36
C GLY A 35 5.11 3.75 16.33
N VAL A 36 5.05 3.40 15.03
CA VAL A 36 5.48 4.29 13.95
C VAL A 36 4.50 5.45 13.82
N ALA A 37 4.92 6.65 14.20
CA ALA A 37 4.16 7.88 13.99
C ALA A 37 3.90 8.09 12.48
N ALA A 38 2.93 8.93 12.14
CA ALA A 38 2.71 9.26 10.74
C ALA A 38 3.92 10.03 10.20
N GLY A 39 4.49 9.55 9.09
CA GLY A 39 5.60 10.24 8.41
C GLY A 39 5.15 11.60 7.88
N THR A 40 6.03 12.59 7.98
CA THR A 40 5.79 13.98 7.57
C THR A 40 6.79 14.49 6.53
N ALA A 41 8.00 13.92 6.50
CA ALA A 41 9.02 14.17 5.48
C ALA A 41 9.09 13.02 4.47
N ASP A 42 9.64 13.29 3.29
CA ASP A 42 9.78 12.29 2.20
C ASP A 42 10.64 11.08 2.59
N THR A 43 11.50 11.23 3.59
CA THR A 43 12.38 10.17 4.10
C THR A 43 11.80 9.39 5.28
N ASP A 44 10.60 9.75 5.75
CA ASP A 44 9.96 9.06 6.88
C ASP A 44 9.32 7.76 6.42
N ALA A 45 9.35 6.75 7.29
CA ALA A 45 8.54 5.55 7.08
C ALA A 45 7.04 5.89 7.19
N VAL A 46 6.24 5.29 6.31
CA VAL A 46 4.77 5.39 6.37
C VAL A 46 4.19 4.32 7.28
N ASN A 47 3.17 4.66 8.05
CA ASN A 47 2.44 3.67 8.85
C ASN A 47 1.17 3.18 8.13
N LEU A 48 0.57 2.10 8.65
CA LEU A 48 -0.63 1.49 8.05
C LEU A 48 -1.82 2.46 7.93
N GLY A 49 -1.92 3.46 8.80
CA GLY A 49 -2.95 4.48 8.74
C GLY A 49 -2.83 5.36 7.49
N GLN A 50 -1.60 5.73 7.11
CA GLN A 50 -1.34 6.49 5.88
C GLN A 50 -1.64 5.66 4.62
N LEU A 51 -1.21 4.39 4.60
CA LEU A 51 -1.51 3.49 3.48
C LEU A 51 -3.02 3.31 3.26
N LYS A 52 -3.79 3.08 4.35
CA LYS A 52 -5.25 2.96 4.26
C LYS A 52 -5.93 4.21 3.70
N LYS A 53 -5.45 5.40 4.07
CA LYS A 53 -5.96 6.67 3.53
C LYS A 53 -5.70 6.79 2.03
N SER A 54 -4.48 6.48 1.59
CA SER A 54 -4.13 6.46 0.16
C SER A 54 -5.02 5.51 -0.64
N ASN A 55 -5.22 4.28 -0.13
CA ASN A 55 -6.09 3.30 -0.77
C ASN A 55 -7.56 3.78 -0.87
N ALA A 56 -8.07 4.46 0.15
CA ALA A 56 -9.42 5.03 0.11
C ALA A 56 -9.55 6.13 -0.94
N GLN A 57 -8.54 7.00 -1.08
CA GLN A 57 -8.51 8.03 -2.13
C GLN A 57 -8.49 7.40 -3.52
N LEU A 58 -7.70 6.34 -3.72
CA LEU A 58 -7.66 5.60 -4.97
C LEU A 58 -9.01 4.95 -5.28
N ALA A 59 -9.66 4.32 -4.30
CA ALA A 59 -10.98 3.71 -4.48
C ALA A 59 -12.04 4.73 -4.96
N ASN A 60 -12.01 5.95 -4.41
CA ASN A 60 -12.91 7.03 -4.86
C ASN A 60 -12.62 7.46 -6.31
N ALA A 61 -11.36 7.57 -6.69
CA ALA A 61 -10.98 7.90 -8.06
C ALA A 61 -11.48 6.84 -9.05
N ILE A 62 -11.37 5.55 -8.68
CA ILE A 62 -11.88 4.43 -9.49
C ILE A 62 -13.41 4.52 -9.64
N ALA A 63 -14.14 4.81 -8.56
CA ALA A 63 -15.60 4.95 -8.62
C ALA A 63 -16.03 6.08 -9.57
N ASN A 64 -15.29 7.19 -9.62
CA ASN A 64 -15.55 8.28 -10.57
C ASN A 64 -15.36 7.82 -12.02
N VAL A 65 -14.27 7.11 -12.30
CA VAL A 65 -13.99 6.55 -13.64
C VAL A 65 -15.06 5.54 -14.06
N GLU A 66 -15.55 4.72 -13.12
CA GLU A 66 -16.64 3.79 -13.38
C GLU A 66 -17.92 4.54 -13.79
N SER A 67 -18.28 5.61 -13.08
CA SER A 67 -19.43 6.45 -13.42
C SER A 67 -19.31 7.07 -14.81
N GLU A 68 -18.13 7.59 -15.16
CA GLU A 68 -17.87 8.18 -16.48
C GLU A 68 -17.99 7.11 -17.59
N THR A 69 -17.44 5.92 -17.35
CA THR A 69 -17.52 4.79 -18.29
C THR A 69 -18.97 4.37 -18.54
N GLN A 70 -19.80 4.32 -17.49
CA GLN A 70 -21.23 4.04 -17.63
C GLN A 70 -21.94 5.11 -18.47
N GLN A 71 -21.61 6.40 -18.24
CA GLN A 71 -22.18 7.51 -19.02
C GLN A 71 -21.77 7.44 -20.50
N VAL A 72 -20.49 7.20 -20.80
CA VAL A 72 -20.00 7.03 -22.17
C VAL A 72 -20.66 5.82 -22.84
N GLY A 73 -20.81 4.71 -22.12
CA GLY A 73 -21.53 3.53 -22.61
C GLY A 73 -22.99 3.83 -22.95
N ALA A 74 -23.71 4.54 -22.08
CA ALA A 74 -25.08 4.97 -22.33
C ALA A 74 -25.18 5.95 -23.51
N HIS A 75 -24.24 6.89 -23.62
CA HIS A 75 -24.17 7.82 -24.74
C HIS A 75 -23.92 7.09 -26.07
N ALA A 76 -22.96 6.16 -26.11
CA ALA A 76 -22.69 5.35 -27.30
C ALA A 76 -23.91 4.50 -27.71
N ALA A 77 -24.61 3.91 -26.73
CA ALA A 77 -25.84 3.16 -26.99
C ALA A 77 -26.95 4.07 -27.55
N ALA A 78 -27.14 5.26 -26.99
CA ALA A 78 -28.11 6.24 -27.49
C ALA A 78 -27.78 6.67 -28.93
N MET A 79 -26.51 6.91 -29.23
CA MET A 79 -26.05 7.26 -30.59
C MET A 79 -26.22 6.09 -31.57
N SER A 80 -25.98 4.86 -31.15
CA SER A 80 -26.22 3.67 -31.98
C SER A 80 -27.71 3.42 -32.25
N ALA A 81 -28.58 3.80 -31.31
CA ALA A 81 -30.02 3.69 -31.45
C ALA A 81 -30.63 4.77 -32.37
N LEU A 82 -29.87 5.81 -32.74
CA LEU A 82 -30.23 6.73 -33.83
C LEU A 82 -30.11 5.97 -35.16
N LYS A 83 -31.12 5.20 -35.55
CA LYS A 83 -31.22 4.65 -36.91
C LYS A 83 -31.20 5.82 -37.92
N PRO A 84 -30.55 5.68 -39.09
CA PRO A 84 -30.62 6.70 -40.13
C PRO A 84 -32.10 6.92 -40.49
N ILE A 85 -32.56 8.16 -40.36
CA ILE A 85 -33.85 8.64 -40.89
C ILE A 85 -33.76 8.58 -42.41
N GLN A 86 -34.20 7.47 -42.99
CA GLN A 86 -34.59 7.40 -44.39
C GLN A 86 -36.11 7.54 -44.49
#